data_AF-A0A0K3BCD0-F1
#
_entry.id   AF-A0A0K3BCD0-F1
#
_cell.length_a   1.000
_cell.length_b   1.000
_cell.length_c   1.000
_cell.angle_alpha   90.00
_cell.angle_beta   90.00
_cell.angle_gamma   90.00
#
_symmetry.space_group_name_H-M   'P 1'
#
loop_
_entity.id
_entity.type
_entity.pdbx_description
1 polymer ?
#
loop_
_entity_poly.entity_id
_entity_poly.type
_entity_poly.pdbx_seq_one_letter_code
_entity_poly.pdbx_strand_id
1 'polypeptide(L)'
;MKTVRVPAPERFVQLIEAMNRVQESLDECDALIRRMRPVKANYRMTSREEMQNIRRAAQGELDDMRATAKKYEAELIAQEWRP
;
A
#
# COMPACT_ATOMS: atom_id res chain seq x y z
N MET A 1 -28.82 -5.94 -15.86
CA MET A 1 -28.07 -5.42 -14.70
C MET A 1 -27.33 -4.17 -15.16
N LYS A 2 -27.77 -2.96 -14.77
CA LYS A 2 -27.08 -1.71 -15.17
C LYS A 2 -25.82 -1.58 -14.30
N THR A 3 -24.65 -1.67 -14.90
CA THR A 3 -23.38 -1.36 -14.22
C THR A 3 -23.34 0.14 -13.95
N VAL A 4 -23.58 0.54 -12.69
CA VAL A 4 -23.40 1.92 -12.23
C VAL A 4 -21.90 2.20 -12.30
N ARG A 5 -21.47 3.09 -13.22
CA ARG A 5 -20.08 3.55 -13.26
C ARG A 5 -19.87 4.55 -12.13
N VAL A 6 -19.14 4.13 -11.11
CA VAL A 6 -18.63 5.00 -10.05
C VAL A 6 -17.80 6.14 -10.67
N PRO A 7 -18.09 7.43 -10.38
CA PRO A 7 -17.34 8.59 -10.85
C PRO A 7 -15.83 8.47 -10.57
N ALA A 8 -15.00 9.06 -11.43
CA ALA A 8 -13.55 9.01 -11.30
C ALA A 8 -13.02 9.56 -9.95
N PRO A 9 -13.58 10.64 -9.36
CA PRO A 9 -13.18 11.11 -8.03
C PRO A 9 -13.45 10.09 -6.91
N GLU A 10 -14.61 9.42 -6.94
CA GLU A 10 -14.96 8.40 -5.94
C GLU A 10 -14.02 7.19 -6.00
N ARG A 11 -13.62 6.77 -7.21
CA ARG A 11 -12.61 5.71 -7.39
C ARG A 11 -11.24 6.11 -6.85
N PHE A 12 -10.87 7.38 -7.03
CA PHE A 12 -9.62 7.90 -6.50
C PHE A 12 -9.62 7.89 -4.97
N VAL A 13 -10.70 8.33 -4.33
CA VAL A 13 -10.84 8.25 -2.87
C VAL A 13 -10.71 6.81 -2.37
N GLN A 14 -11.39 5.86 -3.01
CA GLN A 14 -11.28 4.43 -2.67
C GLN A 14 -9.85 3.89 -2.80
N LEU A 15 -9.11 4.34 -3.83
CA LEU A 15 -7.70 3.98 -4.00
C LEU A 15 -6.83 4.53 -2.88
N ILE A 16 -7.02 5.79 -2.48
CA ILE A 16 -6.29 6.40 -1.36
C ILE A 16 -6.58 5.64 -0.06
N GLU A 17 -7.86 5.34 0.22
CA GLU A 17 -8.26 4.57 1.39
C GLU A 17 -7.62 3.18 1.41
N ALA A 18 -7.59 2.49 0.27
CA ALA A 18 -6.95 1.19 0.15
C ALA A 18 -5.45 1.27 0.44
N MET A 19 -4.74 2.26 -0.11
CA MET A 19 -3.31 2.47 0.16
C MET A 19 -3.04 2.77 1.65
N ASN A 20 -3.93 3.51 2.32
CA ASN A 20 -3.80 3.78 3.75
C ASN A 20 -3.93 2.50 4.58
N ARG A 21 -4.89 1.62 4.26
CA ARG A 21 -5.04 0.32 4.93
C ARG A 21 -3.82 -0.59 4.73
N VAL A 22 -3.22 -0.54 3.53
CA VAL A 22 -1.97 -1.27 3.26
C VAL A 22 -0.84 -0.71 4.13
N GLN A 23 -0.72 0.61 4.27
CA GLN A 23 0.28 1.22 5.16
C GLN A 23 0.12 0.75 6.60
N GLU A 24 -1.11 0.80 7.13
CA GLU A 24 -1.42 0.33 8.49
C GLU A 24 -0.99 -1.13 8.68
N SER A 25 -1.31 -1.99 7.71
CA SER A 25 -0.92 -3.41 7.72
C SER A 25 0.61 -3.60 7.69
N LEU A 26 1.33 -2.79 6.92
CA LEU A 26 2.80 -2.83 6.85
C LEU A 26 3.46 -2.36 8.15
N ASP A 27 2.84 -1.43 8.87
CA ASP A 27 3.31 -0.92 10.15
C ASP A 27 3.06 -1.94 11.27
N GLU A 28 1.90 -2.61 11.26
CA GLU A 28 1.63 -3.75 12.12
C GLU A 28 2.62 -4.91 11.89
N CYS A 29 2.89 -5.24 10.62
CA CYS A 29 3.91 -6.23 10.26
C CYS A 29 5.28 -5.85 10.83
N ASP A 30 5.71 -4.59 10.71
CA ASP A 30 6.99 -4.15 11.25
C ASP A 30 7.06 -4.29 12.78
N ALA A 31 5.97 -3.96 13.49
CA ALA A 31 5.87 -4.15 14.93
C ALA A 31 6.01 -5.64 15.33
N LEU A 32 5.39 -6.55 14.57
CA LEU A 32 5.50 -8.00 14.79
C LEU A 32 6.91 -8.52 14.52
N ILE A 33 7.50 -8.13 13.39
CA ILE A 33 8.86 -8.52 13.00
C ILE A 33 9.88 -8.06 14.04
N ARG A 34 9.73 -6.85 14.60
CA ARG A 34 10.60 -6.33 15.65
C ARG A 34 10.54 -7.14 16.94
N ARG A 35 9.37 -7.68 17.28
CA ARG A 35 9.13 -8.50 18.49
C ARG A 35 9.53 -9.96 18.30
N MET A 36 9.80 -10.39 17.07
CA MET A 36 10.16 -11.76 16.78
C MET A 36 11.48 -12.14 17.46
N ARG A 37 11.43 -13.19 18.26
CA ARG A 37 12.61 -13.80 18.86
C ARG A 37 13.21 -14.84 17.90
N PRO A 38 14.53 -15.03 17.89
CA PRO A 38 15.15 -16.08 17.10
C PRO A 38 14.59 -17.43 17.55
N VAL A 39 13.91 -18.13 16.64
CA VAL A 39 13.39 -19.47 16.89
C VAL A 39 14.53 -20.46 16.64
N LYS A 40 14.88 -21.25 17.65
CA LYS A 40 15.73 -22.44 17.46
C LYS A 40 14.87 -23.53 16.82
N ALA A 41 14.60 -23.40 15.52
CA ALA A 41 13.83 -24.39 14.76
C ALA A 41 14.77 -25.31 13.96
N ASN A 42 14.43 -26.61 13.92
CA ASN A 42 15.08 -27.61 13.06
C ASN A 42 14.61 -27.53 11.59
N TYR A 43 13.80 -26.53 11.25
CA TYR A 43 13.26 -26.28 9.91
C TYR A 43 13.61 -24.85 9.48
N ARG A 44 13.79 -24.64 8.16
CA ARG A 44 14.00 -23.29 7.58
C ARG A 44 12.74 -22.45 7.81
N MET A 45 12.79 -21.58 8.83
CA MET A 45 11.89 -20.44 8.94
C MET A 45 12.55 -19.22 8.29
N THR A 46 11.74 -18.39 7.63
CA THR A 46 12.17 -17.07 7.18
C THR A 46 12.74 -16.30 8.38
N SER A 47 13.96 -15.82 8.24
CA SER A 47 14.66 -15.05 9.26
C SER A 47 14.00 -13.68 9.44
N ARG A 48 14.30 -13.03 10.57
CA ARG A 48 13.85 -11.66 10.84
C ARG A 48 14.31 -10.70 9.74
N GLU A 49 15.55 -10.86 9.30
CA GLU A 49 16.14 -10.03 8.25
C GLU A 49 15.40 -10.20 6.91
N GLU A 50 15.10 -11.43 6.51
CA GLU A 50 14.33 -11.70 5.30
C GLU A 50 12.92 -11.09 5.38
N MET A 51 12.22 -11.19 6.53
CA MET A 51 10.92 -10.53 6.70
C MET A 51 11.03 -9.00 6.64
N GLN A 52 12.08 -8.41 7.23
CA GLN A 52 12.32 -6.97 7.14
C GLN A 52 12.55 -6.54 5.68
N ASN A 53 13.29 -7.33 4.91
CA ASN A 53 13.54 -7.04 3.50
C ASN A 53 12.26 -7.14 2.67
N ILE A 54 11.41 -8.15 2.92
CA ILE A 54 10.09 -8.27 2.27
C ILE A 54 9.21 -7.06 2.61
N ARG A 55 9.13 -6.66 3.88
CA ARG A 55 8.37 -5.47 4.30
C ARG A 55 8.87 -4.20 3.62
N ARG A 56 10.20 -4.03 3.50
CA ARG A 56 10.80 -2.88 2.80
C ARG A 56 10.45 -2.86 1.31
N ALA A 57 10.50 -4.02 0.65
CA ALA A 57 10.10 -4.12 -0.76
C ALA A 57 8.63 -3.74 -0.95
N ALA A 58 7.73 -4.27 -0.11
CA ALA A 58 6.30 -3.92 -0.15
C ALA A 58 6.04 -2.43 0.12
N GLN A 59 6.82 -1.80 1.01
CA GLN A 59 6.75 -0.35 1.22
C GLN A 59 7.16 0.42 -0.04
N GLY A 60 8.23 0.00 -0.74
CA GLY A 60 8.65 0.63 -1.98
C GLY A 60 7.57 0.63 -3.05
N GLU A 61 6.92 -0.53 -3.25
CA GLU A 61 5.78 -0.66 -4.19
C GLU A 61 4.60 0.25 -3.81
N LEU A 62 4.30 0.39 -2.51
CA LEU A 62 3.27 1.30 -2.03
C LEU A 62 3.63 2.76 -2.29
N ASP A 63 4.89 3.13 -2.11
CA ASP A 63 5.38 4.49 -2.34
C ASP A 63 5.34 4.85 -3.84
N ASP A 64 5.70 3.91 -4.72
CA ASP A 64 5.57 4.05 -6.17
C ASP A 64 4.10 4.19 -6.61
N MET A 65 3.20 3.43 -5.98
CA MET A 65 1.76 3.56 -6.21
C MET A 65 1.23 4.93 -5.78
N ARG A 66 1.68 5.45 -4.63
CA ARG A 66 1.33 6.81 -4.16
C ARG A 66 1.86 7.89 -5.10
N ALA A 67 3.08 7.76 -5.58
CA ALA A 67 3.66 8.69 -6.55
C ALA A 67 2.84 8.72 -7.85
N THR A 68 2.36 7.55 -8.30
CA THR A 68 1.48 7.44 -9.47
C THR A 68 0.10 8.03 -9.21
N ALA A 69 -0.50 7.76 -8.05
CA ALA A 69 -1.79 8.33 -7.66
C ALA A 69 -1.77 9.86 -7.61
N LYS A 70 -0.68 10.47 -7.13
CA LYS A 70 -0.50 11.93 -7.10
C LYS A 70 -0.51 12.57 -8.51
N LYS A 71 0.02 11.88 -9.52
CA LYS A 71 -0.07 12.35 -10.91
C LYS A 71 -1.52 12.33 -11.39
N TYR A 72 -2.25 11.28 -11.07
CA TYR A 72 -3.66 11.15 -11.42
C TYR A 72 -4.54 12.20 -10.73
N GLU A 73 -4.25 12.54 -9.48
CA GLU A 73 -4.89 13.64 -8.76
C GLU A 73 -4.74 14.97 -9.51
N ALA A 74 -3.53 15.30 -9.97
CA ALA A 74 -3.27 16.50 -10.74
C ALA A 74 -4.05 16.53 -12.07
N GLU A 75 -4.20 15.37 -12.72
CA GLU A 75 -5.01 15.25 -13.94
C GLU A 75 -6.50 15.46 -13.67
N LEU A 76 -7.04 14.92 -12.57
CA LEU A 76 -8.43 15.13 -12.17
C LEU A 76 -8.71 16.61 -11.90
N ILE A 77 -7.83 17.28 -11.14
CA ILE A 77 -7.95 18.72 -10.86
C ILE A 77 -7.89 19.53 -12.16
N ALA A 78 -6.96 19.20 -13.07
CA ALA A 78 -6.83 19.89 -14.35
C ALA A 78 -8.07 19.70 -15.26
N GLN A 79 -8.77 18.57 -15.16
CA GLN A 79 -10.02 18.33 -15.88
C GLN A 79 -11.19 19.11 -15.28
N GLU A 80 -11.26 19.24 -13.95
CA GLU A 80 -12.29 20.05 -13.27
C GLU A 80 -12.16 21.55 -13.63
N TRP A 81 -10.94 22.01 -13.92
CA TRP A 81 -10.67 23.42 -14.26
C TRP A 81 -10.83 23.76 -15.75
N ARG A 82 -11.14 22.77 -16.63
CA ARG A 82 -11.47 23.04 -18.03
C ARG A 82 -12.97 23.37 -18.15
N PRO A 83 -13.33 24.59 -18.59
CA PRO A 83 -14.73 25.02 -18.71
C PRO A 83 -15.49 24.28 -19.82
#